data_AF-A0A370CFT2-F1
#
_entry.id   AF-A0A370CFT2-F1
#
_cell.length_a   1.000
_cell.length_b   1.000
_cell.length_c   1.000
_cell.angle_alpha   90.00
_cell.angle_beta   90.00
_cell.angle_gamma   90.00
#
_symmetry.space_group_name_H-M   'P 1'
#
loop_
_entity.id
_entity.type
_entity.pdbx_description
1 polymer ?
#
loop_
_entity_poly.entity_id
_entity_poly.type
_entity_poly.pdbx_seq_one_letter_code
_entity_poly.pdbx_strand_id
1 'polypeptide(L)' 'MKCLNPCCEYVKTLVINSRKADKGKKILRRRHCPKCGERYTSIEILAYFGYPNAQKRASLNLLLQTY' A
#
# COMPACT_ATOMS: atom_id res chain seq x y z
N MET A 1 -0.70 -1.65 -12.23
CA MET A 1 -0.06 -2.98 -12.16
C MET A 1 -0.75 -3.86 -13.19
N LYS A 2 0.03 -4.66 -13.92
CA LYS A 2 -0.51 -5.63 -14.90
C LYS A 2 -1.43 -6.62 -14.18
N CYS A 3 -2.42 -7.13 -14.90
CA CYS A 3 -3.25 -8.22 -14.43
C CYS A 3 -2.38 -9.43 -14.09
N LEU A 4 -2.68 -10.08 -12.96
CA LEU A 4 -1.98 -11.30 -12.53
C LEU A 4 -2.57 -12.58 -13.13
N ASN A 5 -3.72 -12.50 -13.81
CA ASN A 5 -4.29 -13.65 -14.51
C ASN A 5 -3.46 -13.93 -15.78
N PRO A 6 -2.85 -15.12 -15.95
CA PRO A 6 -2.01 -15.46 -17.10
C PRO A 6 -2.70 -15.28 -18.45
N CYS A 7 -4.00 -15.53 -18.52
CA CYS A 7 -4.78 -15.40 -19.75
C CYS A 7 -5.24 -13.95 -20.01
N CYS A 8 -4.84 -12.99 -19.17
CA CYS A 8 -5.25 -11.59 -19.26
C CYS A 8 -4.05 -10.65 -19.29
N GLU A 9 -3.85 -9.99 -20.43
CA GLU A 9 -2.72 -9.07 -20.63
C GLU A 9 -3.02 -7.62 -20.25
N TYR A 10 -4.09 -7.37 -19.48
CA TYR A 10 -4.49 -6.00 -19.16
C TYR A 10 -3.43 -5.29 -18.31
N VAL A 11 -2.99 -4.12 -18.75
CA VAL A 11 -1.82 -3.42 -18.18
C VAL A 11 -2.11 -2.63 -16.90
N LYS A 12 -3.38 -2.27 -16.65
CA LYS A 12 -3.73 -1.28 -15.61
C LYS A 12 -4.92 -1.69 -14.74
N THR A 13 -4.72 -2.63 -13.83
CA THR A 13 -5.76 -2.98 -12.85
C THR A 13 -6.05 -1.85 -11.86
N LEU A 14 -7.31 -1.75 -11.44
CA LEU A 14 -7.82 -0.75 -10.51
C LEU A 14 -7.60 -1.18 -9.06
N VAL A 15 -7.37 -0.23 -8.16
CA VAL A 15 -7.29 -0.48 -6.71
C VAL A 15 -8.66 -0.20 -6.11
N ILE A 16 -9.26 -1.20 -5.46
CA ILE A 16 -10.59 -1.08 -4.85
C ILE A 16 -10.54 -0.95 -3.33
N ASN A 17 -9.48 -1.43 -2.67
CA ASN A 17 -9.29 -1.27 -1.23
C ASN A 17 -7.79 -1.28 -0.90
N SER A 18 -7.38 -0.52 0.11
CA SER A 18 -6.01 -0.42 0.57
C SER A 18 -5.95 -0.49 2.10
N ARG A 19 -5.10 -1.38 2.63
CA ARG A 19 -4.90 -1.55 4.07
C ARG A 19 -3.42 -1.58 4.42
N LYS A 20 -3.05 -0.96 5.53
CA LYS A 20 -1.71 -1.07 6.10
C LYS A 20 -1.61 -2.39 6.89
N ALA A 21 -0.48 -3.07 6.80
CA ALA A 21 -0.17 -4.28 7.55
C ALA A 21 1.24 -4.18 8.16
N ASP A 22 1.56 -5.08 9.08
CA ASP A 22 2.88 -5.18 9.68
C ASP A 22 3.36 -3.84 10.26
N LYS A 23 2.58 -3.22 11.16
CA LYS A 23 2.88 -1.90 11.76
C LYS A 23 3.18 -0.78 10.73
N GLY A 24 2.58 -0.87 9.54
CA GLY A 24 2.75 0.10 8.46
C GLY A 24 3.92 -0.17 7.52
N LYS A 25 4.65 -1.27 7.73
CA LYS A 25 5.76 -1.71 6.88
C LYS A 25 5.32 -2.21 5.51
N LYS A 26 4.08 -2.69 5.42
CA LYS A 26 3.50 -3.27 4.22
C LYS A 26 2.17 -2.60 3.91
N ILE A 27 1.86 -2.47 2.63
CA ILE A 27 0.55 -2.05 2.15
C ILE A 27 -0.05 -3.19 1.34
N LEU A 28 -1.23 -3.64 1.76
CA LEU A 28 -2.03 -4.62 1.06
C LEU A 28 -3.06 -3.88 0.20
N ARG A 29 -3.02 -4.05 -1.12
CA ARG A 29 -3.96 -3.43 -2.06
C ARG A 29 -4.82 -4.50 -2.70
N ARG A 30 -6.14 -4.46 -2.48
CA ARG A 30 -7.11 -5.27 -3.22
C ARG A 30 -7.31 -4.62 -4.59
N ARG A 31 -7.02 -5.36 -5.65
CA ARG A 31 -7.10 -4.92 -7.05
C ARG A 31 -8.20 -5.65 -7.79
N HIS A 32 -8.77 -4.98 -8.78
CA HIS A 32 -9.75 -5.52 -9.71
C HIS A 32 -9.30 -5.27 -11.15
N CYS A 33 -9.40 -6.29 -12.00
CA CYS A 33 -9.17 -6.16 -13.43
C CYS A 33 -10.50 -5.92 -14.14
N PRO A 34 -10.68 -4.76 -14.81
CA PRO A 34 -11.91 -4.50 -15.57
C PRO A 34 -12.00 -5.36 -16.85
N LYS A 35 -10.89 -5.93 -17.34
CA LYS A 35 -10.89 -6.78 -18.55
C LYS A 35 -11.37 -8.21 -18.29
N CYS A 36 -10.88 -8.87 -17.23
CA CYS A 36 -11.23 -10.26 -16.93
C CYS A 36 -12.11 -10.43 -15.68
N GLY A 37 -12.45 -9.35 -14.97
CA GLY A 37 -13.29 -9.41 -13.76
C GLY A 37 -12.54 -9.82 -12.48
N GLU A 38 -11.36 -10.42 -12.61
CA GLU A 38 -10.61 -10.98 -11.50
C GLU A 38 -10.26 -9.98 -10.39
N ARG A 39 -10.20 -10.50 -9.16
CA ARG A 39 -9.85 -9.72 -7.96
C ARG A 39 -8.75 -10.41 -7.18
N TYR A 40 -7.73 -9.66 -6.79
CA TYR A 40 -6.56 -10.19 -6.08
C TYR A 40 -5.96 -9.15 -5.14
N THR A 41 -5.03 -9.55 -4.28
CA THR A 41 -4.35 -8.64 -3.34
C THR A 41 -2.86 -8.56 -3.68
N SER A 42 -2.35 -7.35 -3.95
CA SER A 42 -0.92 -7.10 -4.07
C SER A 42 -0.33 -6.64 -2.75
N ILE A 43 0.89 -7.11 -2.45
CA ILE A 43 1.67 -6.69 -1.28
C ILE A 43 2.74 -5.72 -1.76
N GLU A 44 2.71 -4.50 -1.26
CA GLU A 44 3.72 -3.47 -1.51
C GLU A 44 4.54 -3.31 -0.22
N ILE A 45 5.85 -3.56 -0.30
CA ILE A 45 6.77 -3.40 0.83
C ILE A 45 7.40 -2.01 0.73
N LEU A 46 7.35 -1.23 1.80
CA LEU A 46 7.99 0.08 1.82
C LEU A 46 9.52 -0.09 1.89
N ALA A 47 10.23 0.30 0.84
CA ALA A 47 11.69 0.22 0.79
C ALA A 47 12.38 1.21 1.76
N TYR A 48 11.73 2.34 2.05
CA TYR A 48 12.27 3.39 2.93
C TYR A 48 11.75 3.20 4.37
N PHE A 49 12.42 2.35 5.14
CA PHE A 49 12.27 2.28 6.59
C PHE A 49 12.99 3.45 7.29
N GLY A 50 12.61 4.69 6.93
CA GLY A 50 13.18 5.93 7.46
C GLY A 50 12.14 6.98 7.84
N TYR A 51 10.88 6.59 8.09
CA TYR A 51 9.93 7.45 8.82
C TYR A 51 9.57 6.83 10.16
N PRO A 52 9.44 7.66 11.21
CA PRO A 52 9.44 7.16 12.56
C PRO A 52 8.17 6.37 12.83
N ASN A 53 8.30 5.23 13.49
CA ASN A 53 7.21 4.50 14.14
C ASN A 53 6.24 5.51 14.77
N ALA A 54 4.92 5.29 14.73
CA ALA A 54 3.91 6.24 15.20
C ALA A 54 4.22 6.92 16.56
N GLN A 55 4.94 6.22 17.46
CA GLN A 55 5.49 6.74 18.71
C GLN A 55 6.42 7.96 18.55
N LYS A 56 7.31 7.97 17.54
CA LYS A 56 8.24 9.08 17.26
C LYS A 56 7.59 10.23 16.46
N ARG A 57 6.44 10.01 15.82
CA ARG A 57 5.67 11.10 15.18
C ARG A 57 4.97 11.96 16.21
N ALA A 58 4.54 11.36 17.33
CA ALA A 58 4.06 12.10 18.49
C ALA A 58 5.18 12.96 19.11
N SER A 59 6.38 12.41 19.30
CA SER A 59 7.52 13.19 19.82
C SER A 59 7.99 14.27 18.84
N LEU A 60 7.98 14.01 17.53
CA LEU A 60 8.31 15.02 16.52
C LEU A 60 7.30 16.16 16.51
N ASN A 61 6.00 15.86 16.58
CA ASN A 61 4.96 16.89 16.67
C ASN A 61 5.08 17.69 17.98
N LEU A 62 5.46 17.06 19.10
CA LEU A 62 5.72 17.75 20.36
C LEU A 62 6.90 18.73 20.24
N LEU A 63 7.99 18.30 19.60
CA LEU A 63 9.18 19.12 19.37
C LEU A 63 8.95 20.26 18.37
N LEU A 64 8.03 20.08 17.42
CA LEU A 64 7.64 21.12 16.46
C LEU A 64 6.63 22.12 17.02
N GLN A 65 5.96 21.79 18.13
CA GLN A 65 5.05 22.71 18.85
C GLN A 65 5.77 23.64 19.84
N THR A 66 7.07 23.44 20.06
CA THR A 66 7.92 24.25 20.94
C THR A 66 8.76 25.30 20.19
N TYR A 67 8.51 25.52 18.90
CA TYR A 67 9.06 26.62 18.10
C TYR A 67 7.95 27.57 17.65
#